data_AF-E5C4N4-F1
#
_entry.id   AF-E5C4N4-F1
#
_cell.length_a   1.000
_cell.length_b   1.000
_cell.length_c   1.000
_cell.angle_alpha   90.00
_cell.angle_beta   90.00
_cell.angle_gamma   90.00
#
_symmetry.space_group_name_H-M   'P 1'
#
loop_
_entity.id
_entity.type
_entity.pdbx_description
1 polymer ?
#
loop_
_entity_poly.entity_id
_entity_poly.type
_entity_poly.pdbx_seq_one_letter_code
_entity_poly.pdbx_strand_id
1 'polypeptide(L)'
;MGEKPKFAFLGNSHMAFWALDVYFPSWECLNYGAPGEGLAYVESFTVDTSDCQVVIQFGTNDIYQLNDENMDDYVERYVKAVLAIPSLKTYLFCIFPRNDYDDYSTAVNQFIRVLNRKIYEKLQGTDIVYLDVFDRLLQDGRLNPELTLDDLHLNGRGYSILSEALKRASGL
;
A
#
# COMPACT_ATOMS: atom_id res chain seq x y z
N MET A 1 3.86 -32.24 -0.13
CA MET A 1 3.33 -30.87 -0.13
C MET A 1 4.51 -29.95 -0.29
N GLY A 2 4.56 -29.13 -1.33
CA GLY A 2 5.65 -28.17 -1.52
C GLY A 2 5.60 -27.09 -0.42
N GLU A 3 6.74 -26.44 -0.17
CA GLU A 3 6.78 -25.27 0.72
C GLU A 3 5.88 -24.16 0.17
N LYS A 4 5.15 -23.50 1.07
CA LYS A 4 4.31 -22.35 0.69
C LYS A 4 5.22 -21.18 0.31
N PRO A 5 4.87 -20.38 -0.71
CA PRO A 5 5.60 -19.15 -0.98
C PRO A 5 5.47 -18.20 0.22
N LYS A 6 6.59 -17.59 0.63
CA LYS A 6 6.65 -16.64 1.74
C LYS A 6 6.36 -15.22 1.27
N PHE A 7 5.46 -14.55 1.98
CA PHE A 7 5.09 -13.16 1.75
C PHE A 7 5.20 -12.35 3.03
N ALA A 8 5.95 -11.24 2.99
CA ALA A 8 6.03 -10.26 4.05
C ALA A 8 5.17 -9.03 3.70
N PHE A 9 4.18 -8.71 4.53
CA PHE A 9 3.28 -7.58 4.35
C PHE A 9 3.74 -6.42 5.24
N LEU A 10 4.39 -5.43 4.65
CA LEU A 10 4.99 -4.28 5.34
C LEU A 10 4.17 -3.02 5.12
N GLY A 11 3.81 -2.31 6.18
CA GLY A 11 3.06 -1.07 6.00
C GLY A 11 2.39 -0.53 7.24
N ASN A 12 1.31 0.20 7.02
CA ASN A 12 0.51 0.81 8.08
C ASN A 12 -0.65 -0.11 8.55
N SER A 13 -1.70 0.49 9.13
CA SER A 13 -2.92 -0.21 9.58
C SER A 13 -3.59 -1.06 8.50
N HIS A 14 -3.52 -0.67 7.22
CA HIS A 14 -4.08 -1.47 6.13
C HIS A 14 -3.42 -2.84 6.00
N MET A 15 -2.12 -2.95 6.25
CA MET A 15 -1.43 -4.25 6.30
C MET A 15 -1.72 -4.96 7.63
N ALA A 16 -1.69 -4.22 8.74
CA ALA A 16 -1.87 -4.78 10.08
C ALA A 16 -3.22 -5.48 10.24
N PHE A 17 -4.28 -4.94 9.63
CA PHE A 17 -5.65 -5.45 9.76
C PHE A 17 -6.09 -6.36 8.61
N TRP A 18 -5.19 -6.66 7.66
CA TRP A 18 -5.52 -7.61 6.60
C TRP A 18 -5.58 -9.03 7.18
N ALA A 19 -6.73 -9.69 7.05
CA ALA A 19 -6.91 -11.09 7.44
C ALA A 19 -6.18 -12.06 6.49
N LEU A 20 -4.85 -12.05 6.50
CA LEU A 20 -3.99 -12.73 5.52
C LEU A 20 -4.30 -14.23 5.38
N ASP A 21 -4.55 -14.93 6.48
CA ASP A 21 -4.89 -16.37 6.44
C ASP A 21 -6.21 -16.68 5.71
N VAL A 22 -7.14 -15.72 5.69
CA VAL A 22 -8.41 -15.85 4.99
C VAL A 22 -8.22 -15.61 3.49
N TYR A 23 -7.44 -14.59 3.13
CA TYR A 23 -7.25 -14.21 1.73
C TYR A 23 -6.17 -15.03 1.02
N PHE A 24 -5.17 -15.53 1.73
CA PHE A 24 -3.98 -16.21 1.18
C PHE A 24 -3.66 -17.54 1.90
N PRO A 25 -4.61 -18.48 2.00
CA PRO A 25 -4.42 -19.72 2.76
C PRO A 25 -3.29 -20.62 2.22
N SER A 26 -2.90 -20.45 0.96
CA SER A 26 -1.82 -21.18 0.29
C SER A 26 -0.45 -20.53 0.48
N TRP A 27 -0.34 -19.36 1.11
CA TRP A 27 0.91 -18.64 1.34
C TRP A 27 1.35 -18.77 2.81
N GLU A 28 2.63 -18.56 3.05
CA GLU A 28 3.15 -18.28 4.39
C GLU A 28 3.24 -16.75 4.53
N CYS A 29 2.40 -16.17 5.37
CA CYS A 29 2.28 -14.72 5.49
C CYS A 29 2.90 -14.20 6.79
N LEU A 30 3.84 -13.28 6.67
CA LEU A 30 4.43 -12.52 7.78
C LEU A 30 3.83 -11.11 7.76
N ASN A 31 3.18 -10.70 8.85
CA ASN A 31 2.54 -9.39 8.94
C ASN A 31 3.42 -8.41 9.72
N TYR A 32 3.92 -7.40 9.02
CA TYR A 32 4.69 -6.26 9.51
C TYR A 32 3.92 -4.95 9.30
N GLY A 33 2.60 -5.00 9.49
CA GLY A 33 1.77 -3.79 9.54
C GLY A 33 1.85 -3.12 10.91
N ALA A 34 2.11 -1.82 10.91
CA ALA A 34 2.18 -0.99 12.10
C ALA A 34 1.13 0.15 12.02
N PRO A 35 0.01 0.08 12.77
CA PRO A 35 -1.03 1.10 12.73
C PRO A 35 -0.52 2.51 13.05
N GLY A 36 -0.95 3.50 12.26
CA GLY A 36 -0.53 4.90 12.42
C GLY A 36 0.84 5.25 11.82
N GLU A 37 1.64 4.26 11.46
CA GLU A 37 2.97 4.48 10.92
C GLU A 37 2.98 4.95 9.45
N GLY A 38 4.05 5.62 9.06
CA GLY A 38 4.28 6.16 7.73
C GLY A 38 5.69 5.88 7.23
N LEU A 39 6.27 6.82 6.48
CA LEU A 39 7.59 6.67 5.86
C LEU A 39 8.71 6.31 6.86
N ALA A 40 8.71 6.93 8.05
CA ALA A 40 9.75 6.71 9.04
C ALA A 40 9.86 5.24 9.49
N TYR A 41 8.72 4.54 9.61
CA TYR A 41 8.70 3.12 9.94
C TYR A 41 9.37 2.28 8.86
N VAL A 42 9.02 2.52 7.59
CA VAL A 42 9.60 1.80 6.45
C VAL A 42 11.10 2.09 6.32
N GLU A 43 11.54 3.33 6.54
CA GLU A 43 12.97 3.69 6.58
C GLU A 43 13.73 2.98 7.72
N SER A 44 13.07 2.73 8.85
CA SER A 44 13.65 2.06 10.02
C SER A 44 13.50 0.53 10.00
N PHE A 45 12.88 -0.03 8.95
CA PHE A 45 12.58 -1.46 8.89
C PHE A 45 13.86 -2.29 8.67
N THR A 46 14.23 -3.10 9.66
CA THR A 46 15.49 -3.87 9.68
C THR A 46 15.31 -5.39 9.66
N VAL A 47 14.08 -5.88 9.55
CA VAL A 47 13.83 -7.33 9.48
C VAL A 47 14.32 -7.86 8.13
N ASP A 48 15.05 -8.97 8.15
CA ASP A 48 15.51 -9.63 6.93
C ASP A 48 14.36 -10.35 6.22
N THR A 49 13.96 -9.81 5.07
CA THR A 49 12.92 -10.37 4.19
C THR A 49 13.51 -10.88 2.87
N SER A 50 14.82 -11.15 2.81
CA SER A 50 15.51 -11.59 1.59
C SER A 50 15.00 -12.91 1.00
N ASP A 51 14.38 -13.78 1.81
CA ASP A 51 13.74 -15.02 1.37
C ASP A 51 12.23 -14.88 1.08
N CYS A 52 11.69 -13.66 1.16
CA CYS A 52 10.26 -13.37 1.00
C CYS A 52 9.97 -12.58 -0.29
N GLN A 53 8.76 -12.77 -0.82
CA GLN A 53 8.11 -11.73 -1.62
C GLN A 53 7.60 -10.66 -0.65
N VAL A 54 7.77 -9.38 -0.96
CA VAL A 54 7.37 -8.29 -0.05
C VAL A 54 6.23 -7.50 -0.66
N VAL A 55 5.15 -7.31 0.10
CA VAL A 55 3.99 -6.49 -0.24
C VAL A 55 4.03 -5.25 0.63
N ILE A 56 4.12 -4.08 0.00
CA ILE A 56 4.31 -2.80 0.69
C ILE A 56 3.08 -1.92 0.48
N GLN A 57 2.60 -1.31 1.56
CA GLN A 57 1.57 -0.26 1.50
C GLN A 57 1.72 0.71 2.66
N PHE A 58 2.03 1.97 2.34
CA PHE A 58 2.09 3.05 3.33
C PHE A 58 1.95 4.42 2.63
N GLY A 59 1.83 5.48 3.43
CA GLY A 59 1.84 6.88 2.96
C GLY A 59 0.64 7.71 3.41
N THR A 60 -0.51 7.07 3.67
CA THR A 60 -1.76 7.78 4.07
C THR A 60 -1.61 8.61 5.35
N ASN A 61 -0.74 8.21 6.27
CA ASN A 61 -0.50 8.91 7.54
C ASN A 61 0.44 10.11 7.39
N ASP A 62 1.21 10.15 6.30
CA ASP A 62 2.18 11.22 6.04
C ASP A 62 1.54 12.40 5.30
N ILE A 63 0.43 12.19 4.56
CA ILE A 63 -0.10 13.14 3.58
C ILE A 63 -0.38 14.55 4.14
N TYR A 64 -0.72 14.68 5.43
CA TYR A 64 -1.01 15.97 6.05
C TYR A 64 0.22 16.78 6.41
N GLN A 65 1.40 16.15 6.38
CA GLN A 65 2.67 16.83 6.55
C GLN A 65 3.23 17.29 5.18
N LEU A 66 2.54 16.95 4.09
CA LEU A 66 2.99 17.20 2.74
C LEU A 66 2.33 18.43 2.13
N ASN A 67 3.09 19.12 1.29
CA ASN A 67 2.65 20.24 0.47
C ASN A 67 3.50 20.29 -0.81
N ASP A 68 3.25 21.26 -1.69
CA ASP A 68 3.96 21.38 -2.97
C ASP A 68 5.48 21.61 -2.79
N GLU A 69 5.93 22.15 -1.66
CA GLU A 69 7.35 22.45 -1.39
C GLU A 69 8.14 21.20 -0.99
N ASN A 70 7.53 20.23 -0.30
CA ASN A 70 8.21 19.06 0.25
C ASN A 70 7.82 17.72 -0.39
N MET A 71 6.83 17.71 -1.28
CA MET A 71 6.32 16.49 -1.90
C MET A 71 7.40 15.74 -2.68
N ASP A 72 8.24 16.44 -3.44
CA ASP A 72 9.28 15.78 -4.24
C ASP A 72 10.34 15.12 -3.37
N ASP A 73 10.77 15.79 -2.28
CA ASP A 73 11.70 15.20 -1.30
C ASP A 73 11.09 13.99 -0.60
N TYR A 74 9.80 14.04 -0.27
CA TYR A 74 9.08 12.90 0.29
C TYR A 74 9.05 11.73 -0.69
N VAL A 75 8.76 11.97 -1.98
CA VAL A 75 8.73 10.93 -3.02
C VAL A 75 10.10 10.26 -3.19
N GLU A 76 11.19 11.04 -3.18
CA GLU A 76 12.55 10.50 -3.24
C GLU A 76 12.83 9.56 -2.05
N ARG A 77 12.51 10.00 -0.84
CA ARG A 77 12.68 9.17 0.36
C ARG A 77 11.78 7.94 0.35
N TYR A 78 10.53 8.08 -0.09
CA TYR A 78 9.57 6.99 -0.24
C TYR A 78 10.12 5.89 -1.14
N VAL A 79 10.55 6.25 -2.35
CA VAL A 79 11.05 5.28 -3.34
C VAL A 79 12.37 4.67 -2.86
N LYS A 80 13.25 5.47 -2.26
CA LYS A 80 14.49 4.95 -1.66
C LYS A 80 14.21 3.93 -0.54
N ALA A 81 13.24 4.20 0.33
CA ALA A 81 12.86 3.30 1.41
C ALA A 81 12.30 1.98 0.84
N VAL A 82 11.41 2.04 -0.15
CA VAL A 82 10.86 0.84 -0.82
C VAL A 82 11.95 0.01 -1.49
N LEU A 83 12.89 0.65 -2.20
CA LEU A 83 14.00 -0.02 -2.89
C LEU A 83 15.02 -0.64 -1.93
N ALA A 84 15.10 -0.15 -0.69
CA ALA A 84 16.04 -0.66 0.31
C ALA A 84 15.56 -1.96 0.99
N ILE A 85 14.29 -2.33 0.84
CA ILE A 85 13.74 -3.53 1.48
C ILE A 85 14.21 -4.79 0.72
N PRO A 86 14.98 -5.70 1.35
CA PRO A 86 15.46 -6.90 0.71
C PRO A 86 14.30 -7.85 0.40
N SER A 87 14.18 -8.32 -0.84
CA SER A 87 13.10 -9.19 -1.26
C SER A 87 13.47 -10.04 -2.47
N LEU A 88 12.76 -11.16 -2.65
CA LEU A 88 12.74 -11.90 -3.92
C LEU A 88 11.98 -11.14 -5.00
N LYS A 89 10.92 -10.44 -4.59
CA LYS A 89 10.06 -9.61 -5.44
C LYS A 89 9.32 -8.61 -4.57
N THR A 90 9.23 -7.36 -5.01
CA THR A 90 8.47 -6.31 -4.32
C THR A 90 7.19 -5.99 -5.09
N TYR A 91 6.07 -6.00 -4.38
CA TYR A 91 4.77 -5.50 -4.81
C TYR A 91 4.45 -4.25 -4.00
N LEU A 92 4.26 -3.12 -4.65
CA LEU A 92 3.93 -1.86 -3.98
C LEU A 92 2.51 -1.44 -4.36
N PHE A 93 1.62 -1.39 -3.38
CA PHE A 93 0.31 -0.78 -3.58
C PHE A 93 0.42 0.74 -3.66
N CYS A 94 -0.39 1.35 -4.52
CA CYS A 94 -0.64 2.78 -4.45
C CYS A 94 -1.15 3.19 -3.06
N ILE A 95 -0.95 4.45 -2.66
CA ILE A 95 -1.63 5.02 -1.51
C ILE A 95 -3.13 5.00 -1.81
N PHE A 96 -3.94 4.42 -0.93
CA PHE A 96 -5.37 4.24 -1.14
C PHE A 96 -6.13 5.57 -1.00
N PRO A 97 -7.30 5.70 -1.65
CA PRO A 97 -8.16 6.84 -1.40
C PRO A 97 -8.75 6.79 0.01
N ARG A 98 -9.18 7.95 0.49
CA ARG A 98 -9.81 8.17 1.81
C ARG A 98 -10.81 9.31 1.74
N ASN A 99 -11.65 9.43 2.76
CA ASN A 99 -12.61 10.52 2.91
C ASN A 99 -12.37 11.21 4.26
N ASP A 100 -11.90 12.46 4.24
CA ASP A 100 -11.51 13.16 5.49
C ASP A 100 -12.65 13.93 6.16
N TYR A 101 -13.61 14.36 5.35
CA TYR A 101 -14.72 15.21 5.76
C TYR A 101 -16.00 14.76 5.05
N ASP A 102 -17.14 14.97 5.73
CA ASP A 102 -18.49 14.70 5.23
C ASP A 102 -19.03 15.83 4.33
N ASP A 103 -18.12 16.61 3.71
CA ASP A 103 -18.43 17.74 2.85
C ASP A 103 -18.44 17.38 1.35
N TYR A 104 -18.38 16.07 1.04
CA TYR A 104 -18.24 15.52 -0.31
C TYR A 104 -16.96 15.97 -1.05
N SER A 105 -15.98 16.55 -0.36
CA SER A 105 -14.71 16.95 -0.98
C SER A 105 -13.95 15.76 -1.56
N THR A 106 -13.31 15.99 -2.71
CA THR A 106 -12.40 15.03 -3.37
C THR A 106 -10.95 15.50 -3.32
N ALA A 107 -10.66 16.63 -2.65
CA ALA A 107 -9.35 17.28 -2.66
C ALA A 107 -8.23 16.35 -2.15
N VAL A 108 -8.49 15.60 -1.06
CA VAL A 108 -7.52 14.63 -0.54
C VAL A 108 -7.19 13.53 -1.56
N ASN A 109 -8.18 13.03 -2.29
CA ASN A 109 -7.96 12.00 -3.30
C ASN A 109 -7.31 12.55 -4.58
N GLN A 110 -7.53 13.82 -4.91
CA GLN A 110 -6.78 14.50 -5.96
C GLN A 110 -5.31 14.65 -5.58
N PHE A 111 -5.03 15.04 -4.33
CA PHE A 111 -3.67 15.12 -3.78
C PHE A 111 -2.97 13.76 -3.80
N ILE A 112 -3.63 12.71 -3.27
CA ILE A 112 -3.10 11.35 -3.27
C ILE A 112 -2.84 10.85 -4.70
N ARG A 113 -3.71 11.19 -5.67
CA ARG A 113 -3.50 10.84 -7.09
C ARG A 113 -2.23 11.48 -7.66
N VAL A 114 -1.95 12.75 -7.33
CA VAL A 114 -0.71 13.42 -7.74
C VAL A 114 0.51 12.75 -7.10
N LEU A 115 0.44 12.43 -5.81
CA LEU A 115 1.51 11.76 -5.08
C LEU A 115 1.79 10.36 -5.64
N ASN A 116 0.75 9.54 -5.86
CA ASN A 116 0.86 8.22 -6.47
C ASN A 116 1.51 8.27 -7.86
N ARG A 117 1.13 9.25 -8.69
CA ARG A 117 1.74 9.45 -10.01
C ARG A 117 3.24 9.72 -9.90
N LYS A 118 3.66 10.64 -9.03
CA LYS A 118 5.09 10.96 -8.83
C LYS A 118 5.88 9.74 -8.33
N ILE A 119 5.31 8.96 -7.40
CA ILE A 119 5.91 7.69 -6.93
C ILE A 119 6.07 6.70 -8.10
N TYR A 120 5.00 6.48 -8.87
CA TYR A 120 5.01 5.57 -10.01
C TYR A 120 6.03 5.97 -11.09
N GLU A 121 6.14 7.26 -11.40
CA GLU A 121 7.12 7.81 -12.34
C GLU A 121 8.57 7.54 -11.87
N LYS A 122 8.84 7.67 -10.57
CA LYS A 122 10.17 7.40 -9.98
C LYS A 122 10.52 5.92 -9.90
N LEU A 123 9.53 5.04 -9.94
CA LEU A 123 9.72 3.58 -9.95
C LEU A 123 9.97 3.02 -11.35
N GLN A 124 9.82 3.83 -12.42
CA GLN A 124 10.07 3.37 -13.78
C GLN A 124 11.50 2.86 -13.94
N GLY A 125 11.65 1.66 -14.52
CA GLY A 125 12.95 1.01 -14.71
C GLY A 125 13.42 0.18 -13.51
N THR A 126 12.66 0.14 -12.42
CA THR A 126 12.90 -0.79 -11.30
C THR A 126 12.13 -2.11 -11.52
N ASP A 127 12.49 -3.15 -10.76
CA ASP A 127 11.79 -4.44 -10.80
C ASP A 127 10.54 -4.49 -9.89
N ILE A 128 10.15 -3.36 -9.28
CA ILE A 128 8.99 -3.25 -8.40
C ILE A 128 7.70 -3.38 -9.22
N VAL A 129 6.80 -4.26 -8.79
CA VAL A 129 5.46 -4.36 -9.37
C VAL A 129 4.54 -3.38 -8.65
N TYR A 130 4.21 -2.28 -9.33
CA TYR A 130 3.28 -1.30 -8.81
C TYR A 130 1.83 -1.77 -9.00
N LEU A 131 1.07 -1.84 -7.91
CA LEU A 131 -0.33 -2.27 -7.88
C LEU A 131 -1.23 -1.04 -7.77
N ASP A 132 -1.59 -0.47 -8.92
CA ASP A 132 -2.54 0.63 -9.00
C ASP A 132 -3.98 0.10 -8.89
N VAL A 133 -4.54 0.24 -7.69
CA VAL A 133 -5.94 -0.11 -7.39
C VAL A 133 -6.77 1.14 -7.08
N PHE A 134 -6.22 2.33 -7.28
CA PHE A 134 -6.80 3.58 -6.79
C PHE A 134 -8.23 3.77 -7.31
N ASP A 135 -8.41 3.72 -8.63
CA ASP A 135 -9.72 3.89 -9.27
C ASP A 135 -10.70 2.73 -8.96
N ARG A 136 -10.19 1.54 -8.60
CA ARG A 136 -11.03 0.40 -8.20
C ARG A 136 -11.65 0.58 -6.82
N LEU A 137 -11.08 1.45 -5.99
CA LEU A 137 -11.55 1.77 -4.65
C LEU A 137 -12.45 3.01 -4.62
N LEU A 138 -12.54 3.76 -5.72
CA LEU A 138 -13.29 5.01 -5.78
C LEU A 138 -14.77 4.80 -6.18
N GLN A 139 -15.60 5.71 -5.69
CA GLN A 139 -16.91 6.06 -6.23
C GLN A 139 -17.02 7.59 -6.21
N ASP A 140 -17.32 8.20 -7.35
CA ASP A 140 -17.48 9.65 -7.49
C ASP A 140 -16.30 10.49 -6.95
N GLY A 141 -15.07 9.98 -7.12
CA GLY A 141 -13.83 10.62 -6.65
C GLY A 141 -13.56 10.51 -5.15
N ARG A 142 -14.40 9.77 -4.42
CA ARG A 142 -14.28 9.46 -2.99
C ARG A 142 -14.03 7.97 -2.79
N LEU A 143 -13.45 7.59 -1.64
CA LEU A 143 -13.40 6.17 -1.26
C LEU A 143 -14.84 5.65 -1.21
N ASN A 144 -15.12 4.56 -1.93
CA ASN A 144 -16.46 4.01 -2.02
C ASN A 144 -16.96 3.62 -0.62
N PRO A 145 -18.09 4.19 -0.14
CA PRO A 145 -18.65 3.89 1.18
C PRO A 145 -18.94 2.40 1.42
N GLU A 146 -19.21 1.62 0.36
CA GLU A 146 -19.41 0.17 0.45
C GLU A 146 -18.11 -0.62 0.65
N LEU A 147 -16.94 0.02 0.52
CA LEU A 147 -15.62 -0.62 0.62
C LEU A 147 -14.88 -0.24 1.92
N THR A 148 -15.43 0.65 2.73
CA THR A 148 -14.77 1.18 3.94
C THR A 148 -15.59 0.92 5.20
N LEU A 149 -14.93 1.01 6.37
CA LEU A 149 -15.54 0.93 7.70
C LEU A 149 -15.73 2.32 8.31
N ASP A 150 -14.79 3.21 8.06
CA ASP A 150 -14.63 4.50 8.75
C ASP A 150 -14.02 5.57 7.85
N ASP A 151 -14.31 5.50 6.55
CA ASP A 151 -13.83 6.44 5.54
C ASP A 151 -12.31 6.43 5.27
N LEU A 152 -11.57 5.52 5.92
CA LEU A 152 -10.15 5.27 5.70
C LEU A 152 -9.87 3.77 5.54
N HIS A 153 -10.22 2.96 6.55
CA HIS A 153 -9.93 1.54 6.59
C HIS A 153 -10.91 0.76 5.71
N LEU A 154 -10.37 -0.22 5.00
CA LEU A 154 -11.16 -1.06 4.10
C LEU A 154 -11.93 -2.13 4.88
N ASN A 155 -13.13 -2.44 4.41
CA ASN A 155 -13.87 -3.62 4.85
C ASN A 155 -13.48 -4.86 4.01
N GLY A 156 -14.14 -5.99 4.25
CA GLY A 156 -13.84 -7.24 3.55
C GLY A 156 -14.00 -7.17 2.02
N ARG A 157 -14.88 -6.30 1.49
CA ARG A 157 -15.01 -6.07 0.04
C ARG A 157 -13.80 -5.31 -0.51
N GLY A 158 -13.37 -4.26 0.19
CA GLY A 158 -12.16 -3.52 -0.15
C GLY A 158 -10.92 -4.43 -0.14
N TYR A 159 -10.74 -5.23 0.90
CA TYR A 159 -9.64 -6.21 0.96
C TYR A 159 -9.73 -7.30 -0.12
N SER A 160 -10.93 -7.66 -0.59
CA SER A 160 -11.09 -8.60 -1.71
C SER A 160 -10.50 -8.03 -3.01
N ILE A 161 -10.71 -6.73 -3.27
CA ILE A 161 -10.13 -6.04 -4.43
C ILE A 161 -8.60 -6.06 -4.36
N LEU A 162 -8.02 -5.73 -3.20
CA LEU A 162 -6.57 -5.78 -2.99
C LEU A 162 -6.02 -7.19 -3.19
N SER A 163 -6.69 -8.19 -2.63
CA SER A 163 -6.27 -9.59 -2.69
C SER A 163 -6.28 -10.13 -4.12
N GLU A 164 -7.31 -9.79 -4.90
CA GLU A 164 -7.38 -10.17 -6.31
C GLU A 164 -6.26 -9.52 -7.13
N ALA A 165 -5.97 -8.23 -6.89
CA ALA A 165 -4.89 -7.53 -7.56
C ALA A 165 -3.53 -8.20 -7.29
N LEU A 166 -3.25 -8.51 -6.02
CA LEU A 166 -1.99 -9.13 -5.63
C LEU A 166 -1.83 -10.54 -6.18
N LYS A 167 -2.85 -11.41 -6.09
CA LYS A 167 -2.81 -12.78 -6.66
C LYS A 167 -2.58 -12.77 -8.17
N ARG A 168 -3.27 -11.87 -8.88
CA ARG A 168 -3.10 -11.72 -10.33
C ARG A 168 -1.66 -11.32 -10.67
N ALA A 169 -1.08 -10.40 -9.90
CA ALA A 169 0.28 -9.93 -10.11
C ALA A 169 1.37 -10.92 -9.68
N SER A 170 1.11 -11.75 -8.67
CA SER A 170 2.04 -12.79 -8.23
C SER A 170 2.01 -14.05 -9.09
N GLY A 171 0.93 -14.26 -9.85
CA GLY A 171 0.77 -15.46 -10.68
C GLY A 171 0.62 -16.74 -9.84
N LEU A 172 0.21 -16.58 -8.58
CA LEU A 172 0.05 -17.63 -7.56
C LEU A 172 -1.39 -17.76 -7.08
#